data_AF-A0A017SNC5-F1
#
_entry.id   AF-A0A017SNC5-F1
#
_cell.length_a   1.000
_cell.length_b   1.000
_cell.length_c   1.000
_cell.angle_alpha   90.00
_cell.angle_beta   90.00
_cell.angle_gamma   90.00
#
_symmetry.space_group_name_H-M   'P 1'
#
loop_
_entity.id
_entity.type
_entity.pdbx_description
1 polymer ?
#
loop_
_entity_poly.entity_id
_entity_poly.type
_entity_poly.pdbx_seq_one_letter_code
_entity_poly.pdbx_strand_id
1 'polypeptide(L)'
;MAKSHSSSRAPAPAGFWKESRKGFLAALTTSFILLQILFLGNMCYLYATQYQDSSRFHNLNLLYVDYDGGVVGQSVLDAYGIMRGDSFPSLQQSPATNYPDPSDVRRAVCSGDYWGAIYTKSGASSNLSSAFATGSGDRNSLAYVWNGARYPAFAQSAIYSNLIALVQVTRSAFYSRNASDVMSTAPLSTNPESLQAFLDPIKATEVNIKVTEQGTRVLYNTVSMVMPIIQQFFFMMALNGISSQFQLLTKLSPTANGLLRMCISFAYTFFGSLCMVGYIWAFRESWAVNSNQFALCWMIIWLYMHINFLIVDILTSFVSLRFMPFCILTWVIMNVASTISPFELNPGFFRWGYALPAHEVYQVLVQVWSDGCENQLYRALPILFSWWIAGIVFVVIAMRHRCQTAVAAEEAAAAAKKKEKDILQTNLSRGSSTQDIIPWDRQDTVEASHTEQAAYGPSYHTPFVRE
;
A
#
# COMPACT_ATOMS: atom_id res chain seq x y z
N MET A 1 37.71 -16.52 68.86
CA MET A 1 38.37 -15.74 67.79
C MET A 1 37.81 -16.20 66.45
N ALA A 2 36.90 -15.43 65.87
CA ALA A 2 36.23 -15.74 64.61
C ALA A 2 37.08 -15.28 63.42
N LYS A 3 37.33 -16.15 62.44
CA LYS A 3 37.90 -15.80 61.13
C LYS A 3 36.74 -15.49 60.18
N SER A 4 36.72 -14.26 59.68
CA SER A 4 35.72 -13.77 58.74
C SER A 4 35.91 -14.39 57.35
N HIS A 5 34.79 -14.75 56.73
CA HIS A 5 34.72 -15.03 55.29
C HIS A 5 35.04 -13.76 54.50
N SER A 6 36.04 -13.82 53.63
CA SER A 6 36.28 -12.81 52.61
C SER A 6 35.22 -12.94 51.51
N SER A 7 34.28 -12.01 51.46
CA SER A 7 33.39 -11.86 50.31
C SER A 7 34.21 -11.44 49.09
N SER A 8 34.12 -12.19 47.99
CA SER A 8 34.59 -11.78 46.67
C SER A 8 33.89 -10.46 46.26
N ARG A 9 34.64 -9.36 46.24
CA ARG A 9 34.17 -8.06 45.72
C ARG A 9 33.80 -8.21 44.25
N ALA A 10 32.56 -7.86 43.90
CA ALA A 10 32.18 -7.63 42.51
C ALA A 10 33.07 -6.52 41.90
N PRO A 11 33.55 -6.67 40.65
CA PRO A 11 34.40 -5.66 40.03
C PRO A 11 33.66 -4.33 39.85
N ALA A 12 34.35 -3.22 40.10
CA ALA A 12 33.77 -1.88 40.12
C ALA A 12 33.25 -1.44 38.73
N PRO A 13 32.07 -0.79 38.65
CA PRO A 13 31.40 -0.43 37.38
C PRO A 13 32.17 0.55 36.48
N ALA A 14 33.16 1.27 37.02
CA ALA A 14 33.92 2.29 36.28
C ALA A 14 34.95 1.73 35.27
N GLY A 15 35.45 0.50 35.50
CA GLY A 15 36.43 -0.14 34.60
C GLY A 15 35.79 -0.64 33.30
N PHE A 16 34.61 -1.25 33.43
CA PHE A 16 33.85 -1.82 32.31
C PHE A 16 33.49 -0.78 31.23
N TRP A 17 33.10 0.43 31.65
CA TRP A 17 32.75 1.50 30.71
C TRP A 17 33.96 2.02 29.93
N LYS A 18 35.14 2.15 30.56
CA LYS A 18 36.34 2.60 29.86
C LYS A 18 36.78 1.63 28.74
N GLU A 19 36.66 0.33 28.98
CA GLU A 19 37.00 -0.71 27.99
C GLU A 19 35.94 -0.84 26.89
N SER A 20 34.66 -0.78 27.26
CA SER A 20 33.55 -1.01 26.31
C SER A 20 33.12 0.23 25.53
N ARG A 21 33.48 1.44 25.98
CA ARG A 21 33.01 2.72 25.39
C ARG A 21 33.33 2.87 23.91
N LYS A 22 34.53 2.48 23.46
CA LYS A 22 34.91 2.63 22.03
C LYS A 22 34.07 1.72 21.13
N GLY A 23 33.90 0.45 21.52
CA GLY A 23 33.09 -0.51 20.79
C GLY A 23 31.60 -0.16 20.80
N PHE A 24 31.07 0.25 21.96
CA PHE A 24 29.70 0.74 22.09
C PHE A 24 29.44 1.96 21.21
N LEU A 25 30.31 2.98 21.28
CA LEU A 25 30.16 4.19 20.48
C LEU A 25 30.26 3.89 18.98
N ALA A 26 31.19 3.03 18.57
CA ALA A 26 31.31 2.60 17.17
C ALA A 26 30.06 1.87 16.67
N ALA A 27 29.52 0.92 17.45
CA ALA A 27 28.30 0.19 17.10
C ALA A 27 27.07 1.12 17.06
N LEU A 28 26.96 2.05 18.00
CA LEU A 28 25.90 3.06 18.03
C LEU A 28 25.99 4.01 16.83
N THR A 29 27.18 4.55 16.53
CA THR A 29 27.39 5.43 15.37
C THR A 29 27.11 4.70 14.06
N THR A 30 27.54 3.43 13.94
CA THR A 30 27.26 2.63 12.74
C THR A 30 25.76 2.42 12.56
N SER A 31 25.06 2.01 13.63
CA SER A 31 23.60 1.82 13.59
C SER A 31 22.86 3.12 13.29
N PHE A 32 23.33 4.24 13.85
CA PHE A 32 22.80 5.58 13.59
C PHE A 32 22.91 5.94 12.10
N ILE A 33 24.10 5.82 11.51
CA ILE A 33 24.33 6.13 10.09
C ILE A 33 23.48 5.22 9.19
N LEU A 34 23.47 3.91 9.45
CA LEU A 34 22.72 2.94 8.66
C LEU A 34 21.21 3.23 8.68
N LEU A 35 20.64 3.53 9.86
CA LEU A 35 19.23 3.87 9.95
C LEU A 35 18.92 5.19 9.24
N GLN A 36 19.78 6.22 9.35
CA GLN A 36 19.55 7.48 8.64
C GLN A 36 19.57 7.29 7.11
N ILE A 37 20.51 6.49 6.59
CA ILE A 37 20.56 6.16 5.16
C ILE A 37 19.33 5.37 4.73
N LEU A 38 18.88 4.41 5.56
CA LEU A 38 17.67 3.63 5.29
C LEU A 38 16.43 4.53 5.19
N PHE A 39 16.20 5.40 6.17
CA PHE A 39 15.07 6.32 6.17
C PHE A 39 15.15 7.29 4.99
N LEU A 40 16.34 7.85 4.73
CA LEU A 40 16.57 8.73 3.59
C LEU A 40 16.24 8.02 2.26
N GLY A 41 16.79 6.82 2.02
CA GLY A 41 16.56 6.08 0.79
C GLY A 41 15.09 5.72 0.58
N ASN A 42 14.41 5.25 1.63
CA ASN A 42 12.99 4.91 1.57
C ASN A 42 12.10 6.13 1.35
N MET A 43 12.37 7.25 2.02
CA MET A 43 11.60 8.47 1.83
C MET A 43 11.88 9.09 0.46
N CYS A 44 13.13 9.08 -0.02
CA CYS A 44 13.45 9.47 -1.39
C CYS A 44 12.68 8.62 -2.41
N TYR A 45 12.62 7.30 -2.22
CA TYR A 45 11.84 6.41 -3.09
C TYR A 45 10.35 6.78 -3.08
N LEU A 46 9.76 6.95 -1.90
CA LEU A 46 8.35 7.30 -1.73
C LEU A 46 8.01 8.65 -2.39
N TYR A 47 8.81 9.69 -2.15
CA TYR A 47 8.59 11.02 -2.71
C TYR A 47 8.86 11.06 -4.22
N ALA A 48 9.84 10.30 -4.71
CA ALA A 48 10.15 10.24 -6.13
C ALA A 48 9.00 9.63 -6.95
N THR A 49 8.16 8.76 -6.37
CA THR A 49 6.95 8.27 -7.06
C THR A 49 5.98 9.39 -7.44
N GLN A 50 5.85 10.42 -6.59
CA GLN A 50 4.91 11.53 -6.75
C GLN A 50 5.55 12.79 -7.35
N TYR A 51 6.87 12.78 -7.57
CA TYR A 51 7.60 13.98 -7.98
C TYR A 51 7.12 14.50 -9.34
N GLN A 52 6.58 15.72 -9.38
CA GLN A 52 6.00 16.35 -10.59
C GLN A 52 4.84 15.54 -11.21
N ASP A 53 4.00 14.90 -10.40
CA ASP A 53 2.79 14.22 -10.88
C ASP A 53 1.86 15.13 -11.71
N SER A 54 1.72 16.40 -11.30
CA SER A 54 0.87 17.39 -11.96
C SER A 54 1.31 17.74 -13.39
N SER A 55 2.60 17.62 -13.75
CA SER A 55 3.05 17.83 -15.14
C SER A 55 2.84 16.60 -16.03
N ARG A 56 2.31 15.50 -15.47
CA ARG A 56 2.07 14.25 -16.20
C ARG A 56 0.59 13.91 -16.28
N PHE A 57 -0.29 14.86 -15.98
CA PHE A 57 -1.73 14.66 -16.12
C PHE A 57 -2.13 14.35 -17.56
N HIS A 58 -1.37 14.82 -18.55
CA HIS A 58 -1.56 14.44 -19.96
C HIS A 58 -1.50 12.93 -20.23
N ASN A 59 -0.91 12.11 -19.36
CA ASN A 59 -0.92 10.65 -19.48
C ASN A 59 -2.28 10.03 -19.10
N LEU A 60 -3.15 10.78 -18.43
CA LEU A 60 -4.51 10.36 -18.12
C LEU A 60 -5.40 10.65 -19.33
N ASN A 61 -6.11 9.64 -19.80
CA ASN A 61 -6.98 9.76 -20.97
C ASN A 61 -8.43 10.06 -20.54
N LEU A 62 -9.01 11.09 -21.15
CA LEU A 62 -10.44 11.41 -21.07
C LEU A 62 -11.11 11.12 -22.40
N LEU A 63 -12.29 10.51 -22.38
CA LEU A 63 -13.09 10.29 -23.58
C LEU A 63 -13.97 11.51 -23.87
N TYR A 64 -13.97 11.98 -25.12
CA TYR A 64 -14.93 12.96 -25.60
C TYR A 64 -15.80 12.39 -26.72
N VAL A 65 -17.12 12.49 -26.56
CA VAL A 65 -18.11 12.10 -27.58
C VAL A 65 -19.04 13.26 -27.85
N ASP A 66 -19.17 13.62 -29.13
CA ASP A 66 -20.10 14.66 -29.56
C ASP A 66 -21.34 14.03 -30.19
N TYR A 67 -22.48 14.05 -29.48
CA TYR A 67 -23.77 13.56 -30.00
C TYR A 67 -24.58 14.65 -30.71
N ASP A 68 -24.13 15.90 -30.64
CA ASP A 68 -24.85 17.06 -31.17
C ASP A 68 -24.25 17.53 -32.50
N GLY A 69 -22.92 17.50 -32.63
CA GLY A 69 -22.19 17.99 -33.81
C GLY A 69 -22.31 19.50 -34.03
N GLY A 70 -22.78 20.24 -33.01
CA GLY A 70 -23.13 21.66 -33.09
C GLY A 70 -22.14 22.58 -32.36
N VAL A 71 -22.60 23.81 -32.11
CA VAL A 71 -21.79 24.87 -31.49
C VAL A 71 -21.31 24.52 -30.09
N VAL A 72 -22.09 23.74 -29.33
CA VAL A 72 -21.69 23.28 -28.00
C VAL A 72 -20.47 22.36 -28.10
N GLY A 73 -20.49 21.40 -29.02
CA GLY A 73 -19.38 20.46 -29.20
C GLY A 73 -18.12 21.15 -29.72
N GLN A 74 -18.28 22.07 -30.68
CA GLN A 74 -17.16 22.88 -31.17
C GLN A 74 -16.54 23.73 -30.05
N SER A 75 -17.36 24.28 -29.14
CA SER A 75 -16.89 25.07 -28.01
C SER A 75 -16.08 24.22 -27.00
N VAL A 76 -16.41 22.93 -26.84
CA VAL A 76 -15.63 22.00 -26.00
C VAL A 76 -14.25 21.76 -26.61
N LEU A 77 -14.18 21.58 -27.93
CA LEU A 77 -12.91 21.38 -28.64
C LEU A 77 -12.03 22.64 -28.60
N ASP A 78 -12.62 23.83 -28.77
CA ASP A 78 -11.92 25.11 -28.62
C ASP A 78 -11.38 25.27 -27.19
N ALA A 79 -12.20 24.94 -26.18
CA ALA A 79 -11.78 24.98 -24.78
C ALA A 79 -10.65 24.01 -24.48
N TYR A 80 -10.70 22.79 -25.01
CA TYR A 80 -9.58 21.85 -24.92
C TYR A 80 -8.33 22.40 -25.61
N GLY A 81 -8.46 23.06 -26.76
CA GLY A 81 -7.35 23.74 -27.44
C GLY A 81 -6.65 24.79 -26.56
N ILE A 82 -7.39 25.49 -25.70
CA ILE A 82 -6.87 26.47 -24.73
C ILE A 82 -6.22 25.78 -23.53
N MET A 83 -6.82 24.69 -23.03
CA MET A 83 -6.41 24.02 -21.79
C MET A 83 -5.34 22.93 -21.98
N ARG A 84 -5.16 22.46 -23.21
CA ARG A 84 -4.24 21.36 -23.52
C ARG A 84 -2.82 21.72 -23.10
N GLY A 85 -2.23 20.85 -22.29
CA GLY A 85 -0.85 20.97 -21.82
C GLY A 85 -0.53 19.85 -20.83
N ASP A 86 0.66 19.94 -20.24
CA ASP A 86 1.20 18.92 -19.33
C ASP A 86 0.31 18.67 -18.09
N SER A 87 -0.38 19.72 -17.64
CA SER A 87 -1.25 19.72 -16.45
C SER A 87 -2.71 19.40 -16.72
N PHE A 88 -3.07 19.02 -17.95
CA PHE A 88 -4.45 18.66 -18.31
C PHE A 88 -4.50 17.25 -18.91
N PRO A 89 -5.47 16.41 -18.50
CA PRO A 89 -5.67 15.09 -19.10
C PRO A 89 -5.87 15.13 -20.62
N SER A 90 -5.31 14.17 -21.34
CA SER A 90 -5.46 14.09 -22.79
C SER A 90 -6.91 13.77 -23.16
N LEU A 91 -7.58 14.70 -23.83
CA LEU A 91 -8.94 14.51 -24.34
C LEU A 91 -8.89 13.78 -25.69
N GLN A 92 -9.42 12.56 -25.72
CA GLN A 92 -9.52 11.71 -26.91
C GLN A 92 -10.92 11.80 -27.50
N GLN A 93 -11.04 12.43 -28.67
CA GLN A 93 -12.30 12.48 -29.39
C GLN A 93 -12.59 11.14 -30.05
N SER A 94 -13.81 10.64 -29.85
CA SER A 94 -14.33 9.45 -30.54
C SER A 94 -15.67 9.75 -31.21
N PRO A 95 -15.97 9.10 -32.34
CA PRO A 95 -17.24 9.27 -33.02
C PRO A 95 -18.38 8.66 -32.20
N ALA A 96 -19.55 9.31 -32.23
CA ALA A 96 -20.76 8.82 -31.54
C ALA A 96 -21.21 7.43 -32.02
N THR A 97 -20.79 7.00 -33.21
CA THR A 97 -21.04 5.64 -33.73
C THR A 97 -20.41 4.54 -32.87
N ASN A 98 -19.28 4.82 -32.21
CA ASN A 98 -18.61 3.86 -31.33
C ASN A 98 -19.25 3.80 -29.95
N TYR A 99 -20.01 4.84 -29.58
CA TYR A 99 -20.72 4.96 -28.31
C TYR A 99 -22.15 5.43 -28.57
N PRO A 100 -23.03 4.63 -29.18
CA PRO A 100 -24.37 5.08 -29.56
C PRO A 100 -25.22 5.59 -28.38
N ASP A 101 -25.03 5.01 -27.19
CA ASP A 101 -25.76 5.37 -25.98
C ASP A 101 -24.83 6.02 -24.92
N PRO A 102 -25.28 7.04 -24.18
CA PRO A 102 -24.52 7.60 -23.04
C PRO A 102 -24.08 6.56 -21.99
N SER A 103 -24.79 5.45 -21.86
CA SER A 103 -24.40 4.31 -21.02
C SER A 103 -23.15 3.59 -21.54
N ASP A 104 -22.85 3.64 -22.84
CA ASP A 104 -21.62 3.11 -23.42
C ASP A 104 -20.42 3.97 -23.03
N VAL A 105 -20.60 5.30 -22.97
CA VAL A 105 -19.59 6.23 -22.43
C VAL A 105 -19.34 5.92 -20.95
N ARG A 106 -20.39 5.70 -20.17
CA ARG A 106 -20.25 5.26 -18.76
C ARG A 106 -19.51 3.92 -18.67
N ARG A 107 -19.80 2.98 -19.57
CA ARG A 107 -19.15 1.67 -19.59
C ARG A 107 -17.66 1.76 -19.95
N ALA A 108 -17.27 2.69 -20.83
CA ALA A 108 -15.87 2.93 -21.19
C ALA A 108 -15.03 3.54 -20.05
N VAL A 109 -15.64 4.41 -19.23
CA VAL A 109 -15.00 4.87 -17.99
C VAL A 109 -14.97 3.75 -16.95
N CYS A 110 -16.04 2.95 -16.90
CA CYS A 110 -16.14 1.81 -16.00
C CYS A 110 -15.19 0.65 -16.37
N SER A 111 -14.79 0.45 -17.62
CA SER A 111 -13.83 -0.60 -17.98
C SER A 111 -12.42 -0.31 -17.45
N GLY A 112 -12.08 0.97 -17.30
CA GLY A 112 -10.76 1.47 -16.88
C GLY A 112 -9.93 2.05 -18.02
N ASP A 113 -10.42 1.99 -19.27
CA ASP A 113 -9.74 2.52 -20.47
C ASP A 113 -9.58 4.05 -20.41
N TYR A 114 -10.55 4.71 -19.79
CA TYR A 114 -10.58 6.15 -19.59
C TYR A 114 -10.77 6.49 -18.12
N TRP A 115 -10.04 7.51 -17.65
CA TRP A 115 -10.17 8.01 -16.27
C TRP A 115 -11.46 8.80 -16.04
N GLY A 116 -12.02 9.34 -17.13
CA GLY A 116 -13.28 10.05 -17.15
C GLY A 116 -13.72 10.31 -18.58
N ALA A 117 -14.91 10.86 -18.74
CA ALA A 117 -15.45 11.23 -20.03
C ALA A 117 -16.25 12.53 -19.94
N ILE A 118 -16.37 13.23 -21.05
CA ILE A 118 -17.31 14.32 -21.25
C ILE A 118 -18.03 14.10 -22.57
N TYR A 119 -19.32 14.38 -22.63
CA TYR A 119 -20.07 14.27 -23.86
C TYR A 119 -21.13 15.36 -23.96
N THR A 120 -21.43 15.76 -25.20
CA THR A 120 -22.55 16.67 -25.50
C THR A 120 -23.83 15.86 -25.58
N LYS A 121 -24.96 16.39 -25.10
CA LYS A 121 -26.25 15.70 -25.27
C LYS A 121 -26.77 15.92 -26.69
N SER A 122 -27.52 14.96 -27.23
CA SER A 122 -28.20 15.12 -28.52
C SER A 122 -29.13 16.34 -28.49
N GLY A 123 -29.04 17.20 -29.52
CA GLY A 123 -29.83 18.43 -29.61
C GLY A 123 -29.43 19.50 -28.60
N ALA A 124 -28.24 19.41 -28.00
CA ALA A 124 -27.72 20.39 -27.07
C ALA A 124 -27.67 21.80 -27.69
N SER A 125 -27.22 21.94 -28.94
CA SER A 125 -27.15 23.24 -29.60
C SER A 125 -28.53 23.80 -29.95
N SER A 126 -29.48 22.95 -30.35
CA SER A 126 -30.86 23.39 -30.64
C SER A 126 -31.64 23.76 -29.37
N ASN A 127 -31.43 23.04 -28.27
CA ASN A 127 -32.02 23.38 -26.98
C ASN A 127 -31.43 24.69 -26.45
N LEU A 128 -30.13 24.90 -26.65
CA LEU A 128 -29.46 26.14 -26.27
C LEU A 128 -29.95 27.34 -27.10
N SER A 129 -30.12 27.18 -28.41
CA SER A 129 -30.65 28.26 -29.26
C SER A 129 -32.11 28.60 -28.90
N SER A 130 -32.92 27.59 -28.55
CA SER A 130 -34.29 27.78 -28.09
C SER A 130 -34.34 28.49 -26.73
N ALA A 131 -33.41 28.17 -25.81
CA ALA A 131 -33.26 28.85 -24.53
C ALA A 131 -32.94 30.34 -24.72
N PHE A 132 -32.12 30.70 -25.71
CA PHE A 132 -31.87 32.11 -26.04
C PHE A 132 -33.07 32.79 -26.70
N ALA A 133 -33.71 32.14 -27.69
CA ALA A 133 -34.79 32.74 -28.46
C ALA A 133 -36.07 32.94 -27.65
N THR A 134 -36.41 31.99 -26.79
CA THR A 134 -37.73 31.93 -26.13
C THR A 134 -37.68 31.84 -24.61
N GLY A 135 -36.50 31.61 -24.02
CA GLY A 135 -36.37 31.25 -22.60
C GLY A 135 -36.65 29.76 -22.32
N SER A 136 -37.27 29.05 -23.28
CA SER A 136 -37.59 27.63 -23.17
C SER A 136 -36.52 26.76 -23.81
N GLY A 137 -35.84 25.93 -23.02
CA GLY A 137 -34.80 25.02 -23.50
C GLY A 137 -33.90 24.49 -22.38
N ASP A 138 -33.55 23.21 -22.41
CA ASP A 138 -32.64 22.63 -21.42
C ASP A 138 -31.21 23.08 -21.68
N ARG A 139 -30.60 23.71 -20.68
CA ARG A 139 -29.22 24.19 -20.70
C ARG A 139 -28.23 23.13 -20.25
N ASN A 140 -28.68 21.95 -19.80
CA ASN A 140 -27.81 20.81 -19.48
C ASN A 140 -27.27 20.15 -20.75
N SER A 141 -26.51 20.91 -21.52
CA SER A 141 -25.95 20.56 -22.82
C SER A 141 -24.80 19.56 -22.74
N LEU A 142 -24.13 19.48 -21.58
CA LEU A 142 -23.01 18.57 -21.35
C LEU A 142 -23.33 17.57 -20.25
N ALA A 143 -22.61 16.45 -20.25
CA ALA A 143 -22.51 15.57 -19.11
C ALA A 143 -21.08 15.03 -19.01
N TYR A 144 -20.61 14.80 -17.78
CA TYR A 144 -19.30 14.23 -17.55
C TYR A 144 -19.38 13.04 -16.59
N VAL A 145 -18.56 12.04 -16.87
CA VAL A 145 -18.52 10.76 -16.16
C VAL A 145 -17.15 10.57 -15.53
N TRP A 146 -17.10 10.13 -14.28
CA TRP A 146 -15.85 9.82 -13.59
C TRP A 146 -16.10 8.80 -12.47
N ASN A 147 -15.04 8.19 -11.93
CA ASN A 147 -15.14 7.22 -10.83
C ASN A 147 -14.47 7.75 -9.55
N GLY A 148 -15.28 8.16 -8.57
CA GLY A 148 -14.79 8.63 -7.27
C GLY A 148 -14.12 7.56 -6.40
N ALA A 149 -14.26 6.26 -6.71
CA ALA A 149 -13.60 5.20 -5.94
C ALA A 149 -12.16 4.90 -6.40
N ARG A 150 -11.79 5.23 -7.65
CA ARG A 150 -10.45 4.99 -8.22
C ARG A 150 -9.49 6.09 -7.77
N TYR A 151 -8.55 5.79 -6.87
CA TYR A 151 -7.57 6.75 -6.33
C TYR A 151 -8.21 8.09 -5.92
N PRO A 152 -8.96 8.16 -4.80
CA PRO A 152 -9.86 9.28 -4.48
C PRO A 152 -9.23 10.67 -4.61
N ALA A 153 -7.98 10.84 -4.14
CA ALA A 153 -7.28 12.11 -4.24
C ALA A 153 -7.02 12.55 -5.70
N PHE A 154 -6.57 11.62 -6.56
CA PHE A 154 -6.27 11.88 -7.96
C PHE A 154 -7.53 11.98 -8.83
N ALA A 155 -8.55 11.15 -8.58
CA ALA A 155 -9.84 11.31 -9.25
C ALA A 155 -10.45 12.69 -8.96
N GLN A 156 -10.32 13.19 -7.73
CA GLN A 156 -10.81 14.53 -7.38
C GLN A 156 -9.98 15.65 -8.03
N SER A 157 -8.65 15.60 -7.91
CA SER A 157 -7.76 16.69 -8.32
C SER A 157 -7.46 16.69 -9.82
N ALA A 158 -7.17 15.53 -10.40
CA ALA A 158 -6.70 15.40 -11.78
C ALA A 158 -7.85 15.20 -12.78
N ILE A 159 -8.99 14.63 -12.36
CA ILE A 159 -10.12 14.33 -13.25
C ILE A 159 -11.27 15.29 -13.03
N TYR A 160 -11.93 15.23 -11.86
CA TYR A 160 -13.13 16.02 -11.58
C TYR A 160 -12.87 17.54 -11.70
N SER A 161 -11.80 18.03 -11.08
CA SER A 161 -11.47 19.47 -11.11
C SER A 161 -11.15 19.95 -12.54
N ASN A 162 -10.46 19.13 -13.33
CA ASN A 162 -10.16 19.43 -14.74
C ASN A 162 -11.40 19.35 -15.64
N LEU A 163 -12.33 18.42 -15.40
CA LEU A 163 -13.61 18.36 -16.12
C LEU A 163 -14.47 19.60 -15.85
N ILE A 164 -14.54 20.07 -14.60
CA ILE A 164 -15.24 21.31 -14.26
C ILE A 164 -14.58 22.51 -14.93
N ALA A 165 -13.25 22.60 -14.87
CA ALA A 165 -12.52 23.67 -15.53
C ALA A 165 -12.77 23.65 -17.05
N LEU A 166 -12.82 22.48 -17.69
CA LEU A 166 -13.16 22.34 -19.10
C LEU A 166 -14.57 22.84 -19.41
N VAL A 167 -15.57 22.51 -18.59
CA VAL A 167 -16.93 23.05 -18.74
C VAL A 167 -16.96 24.57 -18.60
N GLN A 168 -16.18 25.13 -17.67
CA GLN A 168 -16.08 26.58 -17.49
C GLN A 168 -15.44 27.27 -18.70
N VAL A 169 -14.31 26.76 -19.19
CA VAL A 169 -13.63 27.31 -20.39
C VAL A 169 -14.48 27.09 -21.64
N THR A 170 -15.29 26.03 -21.71
CA THR A 170 -16.27 25.81 -22.79
C THR A 170 -17.27 26.96 -22.89
N ARG A 171 -17.74 27.50 -21.76
CA ARG A 171 -18.63 28.68 -21.74
C ARG A 171 -17.91 29.91 -22.31
N SER A 172 -16.66 30.12 -21.90
CA SER A 172 -15.84 31.23 -22.41
C SER A 172 -15.61 31.11 -23.92
N ALA A 173 -15.27 29.91 -24.40
CA ALA A 173 -15.08 29.63 -25.82
C ALA A 173 -16.37 29.84 -26.62
N PHE A 174 -17.52 29.40 -26.08
CA PHE A 174 -18.83 29.66 -26.66
C PHE A 174 -19.10 31.17 -26.81
N TYR A 175 -18.83 31.98 -25.78
CA TYR A 175 -19.01 33.42 -25.88
C TYR A 175 -18.10 34.05 -26.94
N SER A 176 -16.82 33.66 -26.99
CA SER A 176 -15.89 34.15 -27.99
C SER A 176 -16.35 33.85 -29.43
N ARG A 177 -17.10 32.76 -29.62
CA ARG A 177 -17.59 32.33 -30.94
C ARG A 177 -18.96 32.90 -31.31
N ASN A 178 -19.90 32.94 -30.36
CA ASN A 178 -21.32 33.13 -30.65
C ASN A 178 -21.97 34.30 -29.91
N ALA A 179 -21.30 34.96 -28.96
CA ALA A 179 -21.94 36.00 -28.14
C ALA A 179 -22.50 37.15 -28.98
N SER A 180 -21.75 37.65 -29.96
CA SER A 180 -22.19 38.76 -30.82
C SER A 180 -23.46 38.43 -31.60
N ASP A 181 -23.55 37.21 -32.13
CA ASP A 181 -24.71 36.74 -32.87
C ASP A 181 -25.93 36.61 -31.95
N VAL A 182 -25.77 35.97 -30.79
CA VAL A 182 -26.84 35.82 -29.78
C VAL A 182 -27.32 37.18 -29.26
N MET A 183 -26.41 38.13 -29.00
CA MET A 183 -26.78 39.48 -28.55
C MET A 183 -27.59 40.25 -29.59
N SER A 184 -27.38 39.98 -30.88
CA SER A 184 -28.09 40.65 -31.97
C SER A 184 -29.45 40.03 -32.29
N THR A 185 -29.63 38.73 -32.02
CA THR A 185 -30.79 37.95 -32.45
C THR A 185 -31.74 37.58 -31.31
N ALA A 186 -31.25 37.43 -30.08
CA ALA A 186 -32.06 37.00 -28.96
C ALA A 186 -32.75 38.19 -28.25
N PRO A 187 -33.99 38.02 -27.74
CA PRO A 187 -34.74 39.06 -27.03
C PRO A 187 -34.23 39.28 -25.59
N LEU A 188 -32.94 39.56 -25.41
CA LEU A 188 -32.28 39.67 -24.10
C LEU A 188 -32.81 40.83 -23.24
N SER A 189 -33.31 41.90 -23.86
CA SER A 189 -33.86 43.08 -23.16
C SER A 189 -35.33 42.95 -22.78
N THR A 190 -36.07 42.05 -23.46
CA THR A 190 -37.52 41.92 -23.31
C THR A 190 -37.92 40.61 -22.63
N ASN A 191 -37.08 39.58 -22.68
CA ASN A 191 -37.32 38.29 -22.02
C ASN A 191 -36.25 38.01 -20.94
N PRO A 192 -36.62 38.07 -19.64
CA PRO A 192 -35.71 37.74 -18.54
C PRO A 192 -35.15 36.32 -18.59
N GLU A 193 -35.89 35.35 -19.12
CA GLU A 193 -35.44 33.95 -19.20
C GLU A 193 -34.36 33.77 -20.26
N SER A 194 -34.50 34.44 -21.40
CA SER A 194 -33.46 34.52 -22.43
C SER A 194 -32.17 35.16 -21.90
N LEU A 195 -32.30 36.22 -21.07
CA LEU A 195 -31.16 36.83 -20.41
C LEU A 195 -30.47 35.88 -19.42
N GLN A 196 -31.25 35.14 -18.61
CA GLN A 196 -30.71 34.13 -17.69
C GLN A 196 -30.04 32.97 -18.42
N ALA A 197 -30.58 32.56 -19.57
CA ALA A 197 -29.94 31.58 -20.43
C ALA A 197 -28.63 32.13 -21.01
N PHE A 198 -28.59 33.39 -21.45
CA PHE A 198 -27.38 34.03 -21.94
C PHE A 198 -26.29 34.16 -20.89
N LEU A 199 -26.61 34.48 -19.62
CA LEU A 199 -25.63 34.63 -18.55
C LEU A 199 -24.98 33.30 -18.09
N ASP A 200 -25.70 32.18 -18.26
CA ASP A 200 -25.23 30.84 -17.92
C ASP A 200 -25.70 29.82 -18.98
N PRO A 201 -25.06 29.79 -20.16
CA PRO A 201 -25.58 29.12 -21.34
C PRO A 201 -25.40 27.61 -21.31
N ILE A 202 -24.26 27.12 -20.83
CA ILE A 202 -23.90 25.70 -20.90
C ILE A 202 -23.78 25.15 -19.49
N LYS A 203 -24.65 24.22 -19.12
CA LYS A 203 -24.58 23.44 -17.88
C LYS A 203 -24.16 22.01 -18.16
N ALA A 204 -23.53 21.41 -17.16
CA ALA A 204 -23.07 20.03 -17.23
C ALA A 204 -23.72 19.20 -16.13
N THR A 205 -24.17 18.01 -16.48
CA THR A 205 -24.67 17.00 -15.52
C THR A 205 -23.51 16.12 -15.07
N GLU A 206 -23.33 15.98 -13.76
CA GLU A 206 -22.35 15.07 -13.18
C GLU A 206 -22.89 13.63 -13.16
N VAL A 207 -22.04 12.68 -13.58
CA VAL A 207 -22.29 11.25 -13.43
C VAL A 207 -21.09 10.60 -12.74
N ASN A 208 -21.12 10.56 -11.41
CA ASN A 208 -20.13 9.82 -10.64
C ASN A 208 -20.52 8.34 -10.57
N ILE A 209 -19.65 7.44 -11.06
CA ILE A 209 -19.88 5.99 -11.07
C ILE A 209 -20.09 5.46 -9.65
N LYS A 210 -19.25 5.91 -8.71
CA LYS A 210 -19.33 5.53 -7.30
C LYS A 210 -18.99 6.74 -6.43
N VAL A 211 -20.02 7.28 -5.79
CA VAL A 211 -19.87 8.38 -4.84
C VAL A 211 -19.13 7.87 -3.59
N THR A 212 -18.02 8.52 -3.28
CA THR A 212 -17.21 8.27 -2.07
C THR A 212 -17.02 9.60 -1.34
N GLU A 213 -17.71 9.81 -0.23
CA GLU A 213 -17.63 11.06 0.54
C GLU A 213 -17.02 10.86 1.93
N GLN A 214 -16.88 9.60 2.35
CA GLN A 214 -16.40 9.23 3.67
C GLN A 214 -14.98 9.75 3.90
N GLY A 215 -14.75 10.37 5.06
CA GLY A 215 -13.44 10.94 5.39
C GLY A 215 -12.34 9.89 5.45
N THR A 216 -12.69 8.65 5.81
CA THR A 216 -11.75 7.52 5.94
C THR A 216 -11.18 7.04 4.60
N ARG A 217 -11.73 7.44 3.45
CA ARG A 217 -11.28 6.99 2.12
C ARG A 217 -9.81 7.30 1.83
N VAL A 218 -9.25 8.35 2.45
CA VAL A 218 -7.82 8.72 2.30
C VAL A 218 -6.87 7.66 2.89
N LEU A 219 -7.37 6.81 3.78
CA LEU A 219 -6.58 5.76 4.44
C LEU A 219 -6.51 4.48 3.59
N TYR A 220 -7.49 4.26 2.70
CA TYR A 220 -7.71 2.99 2.03
C TYR A 220 -6.55 2.58 1.12
N ASN A 221 -5.92 3.53 0.44
CA ASN A 221 -4.76 3.29 -0.42
C ASN A 221 -3.42 3.63 0.24
N THR A 222 -3.44 4.02 1.53
CA THR A 222 -2.26 4.43 2.29
C THR A 222 -2.07 3.53 3.52
N VAL A 223 -2.55 3.96 4.68
CA VAL A 223 -2.40 3.26 5.96
C VAL A 223 -3.00 1.85 5.91
N SER A 224 -4.13 1.66 5.24
CA SER A 224 -4.76 0.35 5.09
C SER A 224 -3.91 -0.64 4.27
N MET A 225 -2.98 -0.18 3.43
CA MET A 225 -2.03 -1.05 2.73
C MET A 225 -0.81 -1.40 3.58
N VAL A 226 -0.46 -0.54 4.54
CA VAL A 226 0.68 -0.69 5.46
C VAL A 226 0.35 -1.61 6.65
N MET A 227 -0.83 -1.42 7.26
CA MET A 227 -1.22 -2.13 8.47
C MET A 227 -1.19 -3.66 8.34
N PRO A 228 -1.65 -4.27 7.22
CA PRO A 228 -1.53 -5.70 7.00
C PRO A 228 -0.09 -6.21 7.11
N ILE A 229 0.93 -5.43 6.74
CA ILE A 229 2.33 -5.86 6.79
C ILE A 229 2.84 -5.79 8.24
N ILE A 230 2.63 -4.66 8.89
CA ILE A 230 3.10 -4.40 10.26
C ILE A 230 2.46 -5.38 11.25
N GLN A 231 1.17 -5.65 11.07
CA GLN A 231 0.43 -6.60 11.91
C GLN A 231 1.05 -8.00 11.85
N GLN A 232 1.40 -8.50 10.64
CA GLN A 232 2.06 -9.82 10.55
C GLN A 232 3.44 -9.79 11.19
N PHE A 233 4.21 -8.71 11.01
CA PHE A 233 5.54 -8.59 11.62
C PHE A 233 5.48 -8.72 13.15
N PHE A 234 4.58 -8.00 13.82
CA PHE A 234 4.47 -8.07 15.28
C PHE A 234 4.02 -9.44 15.78
N PHE A 235 2.99 -10.02 15.15
CA PHE A 235 2.53 -11.35 15.54
C PHE A 235 3.59 -12.43 15.26
N MET A 236 4.32 -12.29 14.18
CA MET A 236 5.40 -13.19 13.82
C MET A 236 6.57 -13.14 14.83
N MET A 237 6.90 -11.96 15.38
CA MET A 237 7.85 -11.86 16.49
C MET A 237 7.33 -12.57 17.75
N ALA A 238 6.05 -12.40 18.09
CA ALA A 238 5.44 -13.10 19.22
C ALA A 238 5.47 -14.63 19.01
N LEU A 239 5.10 -15.10 17.82
CA LEU A 239 5.11 -16.51 17.47
C LEU A 239 6.53 -17.11 17.56
N ASN A 240 7.54 -16.38 17.10
CA ASN A 240 8.93 -16.80 17.22
C ASN A 240 9.39 -16.87 18.68
N GLY A 241 9.08 -15.85 19.48
CA GLY A 241 9.42 -15.82 20.91
C GLY A 241 8.77 -16.96 21.69
N ILE A 242 7.48 -17.23 21.45
CA ILE A 242 6.75 -18.35 22.07
C ILE A 242 7.34 -19.68 21.60
N SER A 243 7.64 -19.83 20.31
CA SER A 243 8.24 -21.06 19.77
C SER A 243 9.60 -21.37 20.41
N SER A 244 10.35 -20.34 20.78
CA SER A 244 11.62 -20.46 21.52
C SER A 244 11.41 -20.99 22.93
N GLN A 245 10.48 -20.40 23.69
CA GLN A 245 10.19 -20.81 25.07
C GLN A 245 9.78 -22.29 25.17
N PHE A 246 8.97 -22.77 24.22
CA PHE A 246 8.54 -24.16 24.16
C PHE A 246 9.52 -25.09 23.43
N GLN A 247 10.65 -24.56 22.92
CA GLN A 247 11.64 -25.29 22.12
C GLN A 247 11.00 -26.09 20.98
N LEU A 248 10.01 -25.49 20.31
CA LEU A 248 9.21 -26.16 19.29
C LEU A 248 10.07 -26.54 18.06
N LEU A 249 11.14 -25.81 17.75
CA LEU A 249 11.98 -26.11 16.58
C LEU A 249 12.88 -27.32 16.78
N THR A 250 13.21 -27.69 18.03
CA THR A 250 14.05 -28.85 18.34
C THR A 250 13.25 -30.09 18.76
N LYS A 251 12.08 -29.90 19.40
CA LYS A 251 11.24 -31.01 19.89
C LYS A 251 10.26 -31.58 18.86
N LEU A 252 9.85 -30.79 17.85
CA LEU A 252 8.94 -31.24 16.81
C LEU A 252 9.70 -31.54 15.52
N SER A 253 9.19 -32.49 14.72
CA SER A 253 9.70 -32.69 13.38
C SER A 253 9.47 -31.44 12.52
N PRO A 254 10.35 -31.15 11.54
CA PRO A 254 10.21 -29.97 10.67
C PRO A 254 8.87 -29.90 9.95
N THR A 255 8.29 -31.05 9.60
CA THR A 255 6.97 -31.14 8.94
C THR A 255 5.82 -30.81 9.89
N ALA A 256 5.86 -31.30 11.14
CA ALA A 256 4.82 -31.03 12.13
C ALA A 256 4.83 -29.55 12.53
N ASN A 257 6.02 -28.98 12.73
CA ASN A 257 6.15 -27.57 13.08
C ASN A 257 5.77 -26.65 11.89
N GLY A 258 6.20 -26.99 10.67
CA GLY A 258 5.75 -26.29 9.46
C GLY A 258 4.23 -26.31 9.30
N LEU A 259 3.57 -27.45 9.54
CA LEU A 259 2.11 -27.57 9.49
C LEU A 259 1.43 -26.73 10.58
N LEU A 260 1.92 -26.79 11.82
CA LEU A 260 1.40 -25.97 12.93
C LEU A 260 1.47 -24.48 12.60
N ARG A 261 2.63 -24.01 12.13
CA ARG A 261 2.82 -22.60 11.74
C ARG A 261 1.92 -22.22 10.56
N MET A 262 1.73 -23.11 9.60
CA MET A 262 0.79 -22.88 8.49
C MET A 262 -0.64 -22.71 8.99
N CYS A 263 -1.12 -23.58 9.87
CA CYS A 263 -2.45 -23.47 10.47
C CYS A 263 -2.62 -22.16 11.26
N ILE A 264 -1.61 -21.79 12.05
CA ILE A 264 -1.60 -20.52 12.80
C ILE A 264 -1.62 -19.33 11.84
N SER A 265 -0.82 -19.36 10.77
CA SER A 265 -0.76 -18.28 9.78
C SER A 265 -2.11 -18.07 9.12
N PHE A 266 -2.80 -19.16 8.74
CA PHE A 266 -4.10 -19.11 8.12
C PHE A 266 -5.14 -18.54 9.09
N ALA A 267 -5.22 -19.07 10.31
CA ALA A 267 -6.17 -18.60 11.32
C ALA A 267 -5.95 -17.12 11.67
N TYR A 268 -4.72 -16.72 11.98
CA TYR A 268 -4.39 -15.35 12.37
C TYR A 268 -4.72 -14.34 11.27
N THR A 269 -4.34 -14.64 10.03
CA THR A 269 -4.60 -13.75 8.89
C THR A 269 -6.08 -13.71 8.51
N PHE A 270 -6.81 -14.83 8.66
CA PHE A 270 -8.24 -14.90 8.40
C PHE A 270 -9.07 -14.06 9.36
N PHE A 271 -8.78 -14.14 10.67
CA PHE A 271 -9.44 -13.28 11.65
C PHE A 271 -8.94 -11.84 11.60
N GLY A 272 -7.64 -11.62 11.36
CA GLY A 272 -7.06 -10.28 11.23
C GLY A 272 -7.68 -9.49 10.07
N SER A 273 -7.86 -10.14 8.92
CA SER A 273 -8.51 -9.54 7.75
C SER A 273 -10.00 -9.29 8.01
N LEU A 274 -10.69 -10.17 8.74
CA LEU A 274 -12.09 -9.95 9.12
C LEU A 274 -12.23 -8.72 10.01
N CYS A 275 -11.37 -8.55 11.01
CA CYS A 275 -11.33 -7.35 11.85
C CYS A 275 -11.06 -6.09 11.02
N MET A 276 -10.16 -6.20 10.03
CA MET A 276 -9.82 -5.10 9.15
C MET A 276 -11.00 -4.63 8.31
N VAL A 277 -11.66 -5.56 7.62
CA VAL A 277 -12.86 -5.24 6.83
C VAL A 277 -14.00 -4.81 7.73
N GLY A 278 -14.11 -5.39 8.93
CA GLY A 278 -15.08 -5.02 9.96
C GLY A 278 -15.01 -3.54 10.31
N TYR A 279 -13.81 -2.98 10.57
CA TYR A 279 -13.71 -1.55 10.86
C TYR A 279 -13.95 -0.67 9.62
N ILE A 280 -13.53 -1.09 8.43
CA ILE A 280 -13.82 -0.33 7.18
C ILE A 280 -15.34 -0.20 7.00
N TRP A 281 -16.08 -1.29 7.26
CA TRP A 281 -17.54 -1.29 7.19
C TRP A 281 -18.22 -0.54 8.35
N ALA A 282 -17.65 -0.59 9.55
CA ALA A 282 -18.19 0.15 10.69
C ALA A 282 -18.11 1.67 10.48
N PHE A 283 -17.05 2.16 9.82
CA PHE A 283 -16.81 3.57 9.51
C PHE A 283 -17.10 3.94 8.05
N ARG A 284 -18.04 3.24 7.40
CA ARG A 284 -18.42 3.51 5.99
C ARG A 284 -19.28 4.74 5.79
N GLU A 285 -19.84 5.32 6.86
CA GLU A 285 -20.73 6.49 6.79
C GLU A 285 -21.90 6.27 5.78
N SER A 286 -22.10 7.20 4.84
CA SER A 286 -23.11 7.14 3.77
C SER A 286 -22.68 6.31 2.55
N TRP A 287 -21.51 5.67 2.59
CA TRP A 287 -20.97 4.94 1.45
C TRP A 287 -21.83 3.72 1.11
N ALA A 288 -22.41 3.71 -0.09
CA ALA A 288 -23.35 2.71 -0.56
C ALA A 288 -22.65 1.40 -0.96
N VAL A 289 -22.22 0.59 0.02
CA VAL A 289 -21.61 -0.73 -0.18
C VAL A 289 -22.44 -1.86 0.40
N ASN A 290 -22.46 -3.00 -0.29
CA ASN A 290 -23.28 -4.16 0.02
C ASN A 290 -22.52 -5.26 0.81
N SER A 291 -23.24 -6.29 1.24
CA SER A 291 -22.66 -7.44 1.98
C SER A 291 -21.80 -8.34 1.10
N ASN A 292 -22.03 -8.37 -0.22
CA ASN A 292 -21.19 -9.15 -1.13
C ASN A 292 -19.79 -8.52 -1.27
N GLN A 293 -19.73 -7.19 -1.34
CA GLN A 293 -18.50 -6.41 -1.32
C GLN A 293 -17.73 -6.61 -0.02
N PHE A 294 -18.43 -6.79 1.12
CA PHE A 294 -17.79 -7.15 2.39
C PHE A 294 -17.02 -8.46 2.27
N ALA A 295 -17.68 -9.52 1.78
CA ALA A 295 -17.07 -10.83 1.63
C ALA A 295 -15.89 -10.81 0.64
N LEU A 296 -16.03 -10.10 -0.48
CA LEU A 296 -14.96 -9.97 -1.47
C LEU A 296 -13.76 -9.19 -0.91
N CYS A 297 -14.00 -8.06 -0.22
CA CYS A 297 -12.94 -7.31 0.46
C CYS A 297 -12.24 -8.16 1.53
N TRP A 298 -13.00 -8.98 2.26
CA TRP A 298 -12.44 -9.87 3.26
C TRP A 298 -11.49 -10.89 2.64
N MET A 299 -11.93 -11.58 1.59
CA MET A 299 -11.11 -12.60 0.93
C MET A 299 -9.83 -12.04 0.30
N ILE A 300 -9.89 -10.86 -0.33
CA ILE A 300 -8.69 -10.26 -0.94
C ILE A 300 -7.72 -9.71 0.11
N ILE A 301 -8.22 -9.11 1.20
CA ILE A 301 -7.38 -8.64 2.31
C ILE A 301 -6.79 -9.83 3.07
N TRP A 302 -7.54 -10.93 3.22
CA TRP A 302 -7.01 -12.18 3.75
C TRP A 302 -5.83 -12.69 2.92
N LEU A 303 -5.99 -12.78 1.59
CA LEU A 303 -4.91 -13.20 0.70
C LEU A 303 -3.67 -12.29 0.84
N TYR A 304 -3.89 -10.98 0.89
CA TYR A 304 -2.81 -10.01 1.11
C TYR A 304 -2.10 -10.20 2.46
N MET A 305 -2.85 -10.37 3.55
CA MET A 305 -2.30 -10.62 4.88
C MET A 305 -1.52 -11.94 4.91
N HIS A 306 -2.02 -12.98 4.26
CA HIS A 306 -1.35 -14.28 4.21
C HIS A 306 -0.07 -14.24 3.39
N ILE A 307 -0.06 -13.58 2.23
CA ILE A 307 1.16 -13.32 1.45
C ILE A 307 2.21 -12.60 2.31
N ASN A 308 1.82 -11.53 3.01
CA ASN A 308 2.76 -10.80 3.86
C ASN A 308 3.23 -11.63 5.05
N PHE A 309 2.36 -12.46 5.64
CA PHE A 309 2.78 -13.38 6.71
C PHE A 309 3.87 -14.32 6.19
N LEU A 310 3.68 -14.93 5.02
CA LEU A 310 4.67 -15.85 4.42
C LEU A 310 6.00 -15.13 4.15
N ILE A 311 5.95 -13.91 3.61
CA ILE A 311 7.15 -13.10 3.35
C ILE A 311 7.90 -12.80 4.64
N VAL A 312 7.21 -12.36 5.70
CA VAL A 312 7.84 -12.10 7.00
C VAL A 312 8.39 -13.40 7.60
N ASP A 313 7.68 -14.53 7.49
CA ASP A 313 8.14 -15.83 7.98
C ASP A 313 9.46 -16.24 7.31
N ILE A 314 9.52 -16.14 5.98
CA ILE A 314 10.73 -16.36 5.19
C ILE A 314 11.85 -15.41 5.64
N LEU A 315 11.58 -14.10 5.73
CA LEU A 315 12.60 -13.12 6.11
C LEU A 315 13.20 -13.42 7.49
N THR A 316 12.38 -13.71 8.50
CA THR A 316 12.89 -14.02 9.85
C THR A 316 13.66 -15.33 9.92
N SER A 317 13.55 -16.20 8.90
CA SER A 317 14.27 -17.46 8.83
C SER A 317 15.71 -17.31 8.32
N PHE A 318 15.96 -16.28 7.51
CA PHE A 318 17.26 -16.04 6.85
C PHE A 318 17.95 -14.77 7.32
N VAL A 319 17.20 -13.78 7.82
CA VAL A 319 17.69 -12.48 8.24
C VAL A 319 17.68 -12.40 9.76
N SER A 320 18.82 -12.03 10.34
CA SER A 320 18.92 -11.76 11.79
C SER A 320 17.98 -10.62 12.19
N LEU A 321 17.34 -10.72 13.36
CA LEU A 321 16.40 -9.69 13.83
C LEU A 321 17.01 -8.29 13.94
N ARG A 322 18.34 -8.17 14.09
CA ARG A 322 19.02 -6.88 14.11
C ARG A 322 18.83 -6.10 12.79
N PHE A 323 18.66 -6.81 11.67
CA PHE A 323 18.47 -6.22 10.35
C PHE A 323 17.01 -6.26 9.87
N MET A 324 16.10 -6.90 10.62
CA MET A 324 14.67 -6.97 10.26
C MET A 324 14.01 -5.61 10.04
N PRO A 325 14.29 -4.55 10.85
CA PRO A 325 13.74 -3.23 10.59
C PRO A 325 14.08 -2.69 9.19
N PHE A 326 15.27 -3.00 8.64
CA PHE A 326 15.69 -2.58 7.31
C PHE A 326 14.85 -3.25 6.21
N CYS A 327 14.64 -4.56 6.33
CA CYS A 327 13.86 -5.32 5.36
C CYS A 327 12.37 -4.96 5.43
N ILE A 328 11.78 -4.92 6.63
CA ILE A 328 10.35 -4.66 6.82
C ILE A 328 10.00 -3.22 6.46
N LEU A 329 10.80 -2.23 6.88
CA LEU A 329 10.54 -0.84 6.51
C LEU A 329 10.60 -0.67 5.00
N THR A 330 11.61 -1.23 4.35
CA THR A 330 11.74 -1.13 2.88
C THR A 330 10.59 -1.84 2.18
N TRP A 331 10.19 -3.03 2.65
CA TRP A 331 9.05 -3.76 2.11
C TRP A 331 7.73 -2.99 2.25
N VAL A 332 7.50 -2.38 3.42
CA VAL A 332 6.34 -1.52 3.69
C VAL A 332 6.31 -0.33 2.76
N ILE A 333 7.42 0.40 2.64
CA ILE A 333 7.51 1.62 1.84
C ILE A 333 7.33 1.32 0.35
N MET A 334 7.95 0.25 -0.17
CA MET A 334 7.75 -0.16 -1.56
C MET A 334 6.26 -0.47 -1.85
N ASN A 335 5.60 -1.22 -0.96
CA ASN A 335 4.20 -1.60 -1.12
C ASN A 335 3.26 -0.39 -1.06
N VAL A 336 3.40 0.51 -0.08
CA VAL A 336 2.52 1.70 0.00
C VAL A 336 2.80 2.71 -1.12
N ALA A 337 4.05 2.86 -1.55
CA ALA A 337 4.40 3.72 -2.69
C ALA A 337 3.69 3.27 -3.98
N SER A 338 3.40 1.97 -4.11
CA SER A 338 2.68 1.41 -5.27
C SER A 338 1.17 1.69 -5.28
N THR A 339 0.59 2.13 -4.16
CA THR A 339 -0.85 2.34 -4.00
C THR A 339 -1.24 3.81 -3.82
N ILE A 340 -0.29 4.70 -3.53
CA ILE A 340 -0.58 6.12 -3.32
C ILE A 340 -1.03 6.79 -4.62
N SER A 341 -0.29 6.58 -5.71
CA SER A 341 -0.54 7.22 -7.01
C SER A 341 -0.75 6.20 -8.13
N PRO A 342 -1.54 6.55 -9.16
CA PRO A 342 -1.63 5.74 -10.36
C PRO A 342 -0.31 5.75 -11.13
N PHE A 343 0.08 4.61 -11.70
CA PHE A 343 1.38 4.46 -12.35
C PHE A 343 1.52 5.24 -13.66
N GLU A 344 0.43 5.68 -14.25
CA GLU A 344 0.39 6.60 -15.39
C GLU A 344 1.01 7.97 -15.04
N LEU A 345 0.93 8.37 -13.77
CA LEU A 345 1.52 9.61 -13.24
C LEU A 345 2.93 9.41 -12.69
N ASN A 346 3.40 8.17 -12.55
CA ASN A 346 4.71 7.90 -11.98
C ASN A 346 5.77 7.86 -13.09
N PRO A 347 7.03 8.26 -12.79
CA PRO A 347 8.15 7.99 -13.69
C PRO A 347 8.25 6.51 -14.06
N GLY A 348 8.63 6.21 -15.30
CA GLY A 348 8.61 4.84 -15.85
C GLY A 348 9.38 3.80 -15.03
N PHE A 349 10.41 4.23 -14.29
CA PHE A 349 11.14 3.39 -13.34
C PHE A 349 10.21 2.69 -12.34
N PHE A 350 9.22 3.36 -11.77
CA PHE A 350 8.38 2.82 -10.69
C PHE A 350 7.33 1.82 -11.17
N ARG A 351 7.21 1.58 -12.49
CA ARG A 351 6.25 0.62 -13.05
C ARG A 351 6.57 -0.83 -12.67
N TRP A 352 7.77 -1.14 -12.18
CA TRP A 352 8.04 -2.47 -11.60
C TRP A 352 7.08 -2.79 -10.43
N GLY A 353 6.52 -1.75 -9.79
CA GLY A 353 5.54 -1.88 -8.72
C GLY A 353 4.24 -2.59 -9.11
N TYR A 354 3.95 -2.84 -10.39
CA TYR A 354 2.88 -3.76 -10.81
C TYR A 354 3.07 -5.17 -10.23
N ALA A 355 4.31 -5.59 -9.96
CA ALA A 355 4.56 -6.87 -9.34
C ALA A 355 4.29 -6.87 -7.83
N LEU A 356 4.03 -5.74 -7.19
CA LEU A 356 3.88 -5.66 -5.73
C LEU A 356 2.48 -6.07 -5.28
N PRO A 357 2.35 -6.85 -4.19
CA PRO A 357 1.06 -7.36 -3.74
C PRO A 357 0.10 -6.26 -3.28
N ALA A 358 0.60 -5.17 -2.69
CA ALA A 358 -0.27 -4.05 -2.28
C ALA A 358 -0.95 -3.38 -3.47
N HIS A 359 -0.23 -3.16 -4.58
CA HIS A 359 -0.80 -2.57 -5.79
C HIS A 359 -1.97 -3.40 -6.31
N GLU A 360 -1.74 -4.70 -6.50
CA GLU A 360 -2.74 -5.59 -7.09
C GLU A 360 -3.94 -5.81 -6.17
N VAL A 361 -3.74 -5.85 -4.84
CA VAL A 361 -4.84 -5.87 -3.87
C VAL A 361 -5.66 -4.59 -3.93
N TYR A 362 -5.00 -3.43 -4.02
CA TYR A 362 -5.70 -2.16 -4.15
C TYR A 362 -6.53 -2.07 -5.44
N GLN A 363 -6.00 -2.56 -6.58
CA GLN A 363 -6.78 -2.62 -7.83
C GLN A 363 -8.03 -3.49 -7.68
N VAL A 364 -7.90 -4.69 -7.08
CA VAL A 364 -9.07 -5.55 -6.83
C VAL A 364 -10.06 -4.89 -5.87
N LEU A 365 -9.58 -4.19 -4.83
CA LEU A 365 -10.45 -3.46 -3.92
C LEU A 365 -11.21 -2.33 -4.62
N VAL A 366 -10.55 -1.53 -5.45
CA VAL A 366 -11.22 -0.50 -6.28
C VAL A 366 -12.27 -1.13 -7.17
N GLN A 367 -11.98 -2.29 -7.77
CA GLN A 367 -12.94 -3.01 -8.60
C GLN A 367 -14.17 -3.48 -7.82
N VAL A 368 -13.96 -4.04 -6.63
CA VAL A 368 -15.04 -4.44 -5.72
C VAL A 368 -15.87 -3.24 -5.29
N TRP A 369 -15.22 -2.13 -4.90
CA TRP A 369 -15.86 -0.91 -4.43
C TRP A 369 -16.64 -0.16 -5.51
N SER A 370 -16.22 -0.26 -6.76
CA SER A 370 -16.85 0.41 -7.90
C SER A 370 -17.93 -0.44 -8.58
N ASP A 371 -18.52 -1.40 -7.86
CA ASP A 371 -19.53 -2.34 -8.39
C ASP A 371 -19.08 -3.09 -9.65
N GLY A 372 -17.79 -3.42 -9.75
CA GLY A 372 -17.20 -4.19 -10.84
C GLY A 372 -16.53 -3.36 -11.94
N CYS A 373 -16.53 -2.03 -11.85
CA CYS A 373 -15.73 -1.18 -12.73
C CYS A 373 -14.22 -1.34 -12.46
N GLU A 374 -13.36 -1.00 -13.41
CA GLU A 374 -11.90 -1.20 -13.41
C GLU A 374 -11.52 -2.68 -13.57
N ASN A 375 -11.60 -3.21 -14.79
CA ASN A 375 -11.39 -4.64 -15.04
C ASN A 375 -9.89 -5.01 -15.03
N GLN A 376 -9.30 -5.09 -13.84
CA GLN A 376 -7.88 -5.42 -13.64
C GLN A 376 -7.68 -6.83 -13.04
N LEU A 377 -8.78 -7.55 -12.76
CA LEU A 377 -8.74 -8.86 -12.10
C LEU A 377 -7.87 -9.89 -12.83
N TYR A 378 -7.87 -9.85 -14.17
CA TYR A 378 -7.09 -10.75 -15.02
C TYR A 378 -5.57 -10.62 -14.80
N ARG A 379 -5.09 -9.45 -14.35
CA ARG A 379 -3.68 -9.21 -14.01
C ARG A 379 -3.44 -9.39 -12.52
N ALA A 380 -4.32 -8.82 -11.70
CA ALA A 380 -4.13 -8.74 -10.25
C ALA A 380 -4.12 -10.11 -9.56
N LEU A 381 -5.12 -10.96 -9.85
CA LEU A 381 -5.21 -12.27 -9.18
C LEU A 381 -4.02 -13.18 -9.50
N PRO A 382 -3.61 -13.38 -10.77
CA PRO A 382 -2.46 -14.22 -11.07
C PRO A 382 -1.17 -13.77 -10.37
N ILE A 383 -0.93 -12.46 -10.25
CA ILE A 383 0.25 -11.94 -9.54
C ILE A 383 0.16 -12.27 -8.05
N LEU A 384 -0.99 -12.06 -7.41
CA LEU A 384 -1.19 -12.39 -6.00
C LEU A 384 -1.07 -13.88 -5.72
N PHE A 385 -1.67 -14.73 -6.56
CA PHE A 385 -1.53 -16.18 -6.45
C PHE A 385 -0.09 -16.65 -6.71
N SER A 386 0.65 -15.97 -7.58
CA SER A 386 2.07 -16.26 -7.81
C SER A 386 2.91 -15.98 -6.55
N TRP A 387 2.70 -14.83 -5.90
CA TRP A 387 3.32 -14.53 -4.61
C TRP A 387 2.94 -15.53 -3.53
N TRP A 388 1.66 -15.91 -3.48
CA TRP A 388 1.16 -16.84 -2.49
C TRP A 388 1.79 -18.23 -2.66
N ILE A 389 1.74 -18.80 -3.87
CA ILE A 389 2.32 -20.13 -4.17
C ILE A 389 3.83 -20.11 -3.95
N ALA A 390 4.55 -19.08 -4.42
CA ALA A 390 5.97 -18.94 -4.17
C ALA A 390 6.26 -18.88 -2.67
N GLY A 391 5.51 -18.08 -1.92
CA GLY A 391 5.61 -17.98 -0.47
C GLY A 391 5.44 -19.32 0.24
N ILE A 392 4.44 -20.12 -0.16
CA ILE A 392 4.21 -21.45 0.41
C ILE A 392 5.43 -22.36 0.17
N VAL A 393 5.96 -22.39 -1.05
CA VAL A 393 7.14 -23.20 -1.41
C VAL A 393 8.37 -22.77 -0.60
N PHE A 394 8.63 -21.46 -0.54
CA PHE A 394 9.78 -20.93 0.18
C PHE A 394 9.67 -21.09 1.70
N VAL A 395 8.47 -21.02 2.29
CA VAL A 395 8.27 -21.28 3.73
C VAL A 395 8.65 -22.71 4.10
N VAL A 396 8.39 -23.71 3.23
CA VAL A 396 8.83 -25.09 3.50
C VAL A 396 10.36 -25.19 3.58
N ILE A 397 11.07 -24.49 2.69
CA ILE A 397 12.54 -24.43 2.67
C ILE A 397 13.04 -23.69 3.91
N ALA A 398 12.46 -22.52 4.20
CA ALA A 398 12.78 -21.69 5.35
C ALA A 398 12.60 -22.46 6.66
N MET A 399 11.52 -23.22 6.79
CA MET A 399 11.24 -24.03 7.97
C MET A 399 12.28 -25.13 8.20
N ARG A 400 12.68 -25.83 7.11
CA ARG A 400 13.76 -26.83 7.19
C ARG A 400 15.07 -26.20 7.65
N HIS A 401 15.40 -25.04 7.08
CA HIS A 401 16.59 -24.28 7.48
C HIS A 401 16.55 -23.91 8.98
N ARG A 402 15.42 -23.37 9.47
CA ARG A 402 15.25 -23.00 10.90
C ARG A 402 15.40 -24.18 11.85
N CYS A 403 14.79 -25.31 11.55
CA CYS A 403 14.94 -26.52 12.38
C CYS A 403 16.39 -27.00 12.41
N GLN A 404 17.07 -27.02 11.26
CA GLN A 404 18.48 -27.42 11.19
C GLN A 404 19.39 -26.48 11.99
N THR A 405 19.16 -25.16 11.89
CA THR A 405 19.93 -24.19 12.68
C THR A 405 19.64 -24.29 14.18
N ALA A 406 18.38 -24.53 14.57
CA ALA A 406 18.02 -24.71 15.98
C ALA A 406 18.67 -25.95 16.61
N VAL A 407 18.64 -27.09 15.91
CA VAL A 407 19.28 -28.32 16.38
C VAL A 407 20.80 -28.16 16.46
N ALA A 408 21.44 -27.56 15.44
CA ALA A 408 22.87 -27.29 15.47
C ALA A 408 23.28 -26.36 16.62
N ALA A 409 22.44 -25.37 16.96
CA ALA A 409 22.66 -24.48 18.10
C ALA A 409 22.59 -25.23 19.44
N GLU A 410 21.62 -26.13 19.61
CA GLU A 410 21.48 -26.94 20.82
C GLU A 410 22.66 -27.92 20.98
N GLU A 411 23.09 -28.56 19.89
CA GLU A 411 24.26 -29.44 19.87
C GLU A 411 25.56 -28.69 20.20
N ALA A 412 25.76 -27.50 19.63
CA ALA A 412 26.92 -26.65 19.94
C ALA A 412 26.94 -26.22 21.41
N ALA A 413 25.78 -25.81 21.95
CA ALA A 413 25.64 -25.45 23.36
C ALA A 413 25.91 -26.65 24.29
N ALA A 414 25.44 -27.85 23.92
CA ALA A 414 25.71 -29.07 24.67
C ALA A 414 27.20 -29.46 24.63
N ALA A 415 27.86 -29.32 23.47
CA ALA A 415 29.28 -29.58 23.30
C ALA A 415 30.15 -28.60 24.12
N ALA A 416 29.80 -27.30 24.14
CA ALA A 416 30.47 -26.30 24.96
C ALA A 416 30.36 -26.62 26.46
N LYS A 417 29.14 -26.93 26.95
CA LYS A 417 28.93 -27.35 28.35
C LYS A 417 29.70 -28.62 28.71
N LYS A 418 29.83 -29.57 27.76
CA LYS A 418 30.62 -30.79 27.98
C LYS A 418 32.11 -30.47 28.09
N LYS A 419 32.66 -29.65 27.18
CA LYS A 419 34.06 -29.18 27.25
C LYS A 419 34.34 -28.44 28.55
N GLU A 420 33.44 -27.57 29.00
CA GLU A 420 33.57 -26.84 30.27
C GLU A 420 33.65 -27.81 31.46
N LYS A 421 32.76 -28.81 31.51
CA LYS A 421 32.80 -29.87 32.54
C LYS A 421 34.08 -30.69 32.49
N ASP A 422 34.55 -31.06 31.30
CA ASP A 422 35.78 -31.83 31.12
C ASP A 422 37.00 -31.02 31.58
N ILE A 423 37.06 -29.71 31.28
CA ILE A 423 38.13 -28.80 31.75
C ILE A 423 38.09 -28.65 33.27
N LEU A 424 36.91 -28.43 33.86
CA LEU A 424 36.74 -28.34 35.31
C LEU A 424 37.18 -29.62 36.02
N GLN A 425 36.78 -30.79 35.51
CA GLN A 425 37.22 -32.08 36.06
C GLN A 425 38.73 -32.28 35.93
N THR A 426 39.32 -31.94 34.78
CA THR A 426 40.77 -32.07 34.54
C THR A 426 41.57 -31.19 35.50
N ASN A 427 41.12 -29.95 35.74
CA ASN A 427 41.74 -29.02 36.69
C ASN A 427 41.57 -29.44 38.16
N LEU A 428 40.48 -30.12 38.51
CA LEU A 428 40.28 -30.70 39.85
C LEU A 428 41.21 -31.90 40.12
N SER A 429 41.53 -32.69 39.09
CA SER A 429 42.46 -33.84 39.21
C SER A 429 43.94 -33.46 39.14
N ARG A 430 44.29 -32.26 38.66
CA ARG A 430 45.68 -31.80 38.52
C ARG A 430 45.96 -30.74 39.60
N GLY A 431 46.45 -31.20 40.75
CA GLY A 431 46.77 -30.31 41.88
C GLY A 431 47.66 -29.13 41.48
N SER A 432 47.16 -27.92 41.73
CA SER A 432 47.85 -26.63 41.84
C SER A 432 49.16 -26.48 41.05
N SER A 433 49.07 -25.90 39.85
CA SER A 433 50.16 -25.09 39.31
C SER A 433 49.57 -23.97 38.46
N THR A 434 49.95 -22.75 38.81
CA THR A 434 49.55 -21.47 38.23
C THR A 434 49.67 -21.50 36.69
N GLN A 435 48.53 -21.56 35.99
CA GLN A 435 48.49 -21.32 34.55
C GLN A 435 47.31 -20.40 34.25
N ASP A 436 47.62 -19.34 33.50
CA ASP A 436 46.76 -18.22 33.19
C ASP A 436 45.39 -18.64 32.68
N ILE A 437 44.36 -18.05 33.26
CA ILE A 437 42.95 -18.19 32.86
C ILE A 437 42.80 -17.48 31.50
N ILE A 438 42.92 -18.22 30.41
CA ILE A 438 42.65 -17.71 29.06
C ILE A 438 41.11 -17.57 28.89
N PRO A 439 40.58 -16.42 28.45
CA PRO A 439 39.14 -16.11 28.44
C PRO A 439 38.36 -16.75 27.27
N TRP A 440 38.52 -18.06 27.03
CA TRP A 440 37.76 -18.78 25.99
C TRP A 440 36.29 -19.05 26.37
N ASP A 441 36.00 -19.11 27.67
CA ASP A 441 34.68 -19.44 28.22
C ASP A 441 33.56 -18.46 27.80
N ARG A 442 33.95 -17.21 27.54
CA ARG A 442 33.03 -16.15 27.12
C ARG A 442 32.72 -16.19 25.62
N GLN A 443 33.58 -16.83 24.82
CA GLN A 443 33.46 -16.81 23.37
C GLN A 443 32.48 -17.90 22.90
N ASP A 444 32.60 -19.11 23.47
CA ASP A 444 31.73 -20.26 23.13
C ASP A 444 30.29 -20.09 23.64
N THR A 445 30.09 -19.49 24.83
CA THR A 445 28.75 -19.13 25.34
C THR A 445 28.10 -17.99 24.56
N VAL A 446 28.90 -17.03 24.08
CA VAL A 446 28.42 -15.99 23.18
C VAL A 446 28.04 -16.59 21.83
N GLU A 447 28.83 -17.50 21.26
CA GLU A 447 28.50 -18.17 19.99
C GLU A 447 27.22 -19.01 20.08
N ALA A 448 27.03 -19.78 21.16
CA ALA A 448 25.82 -20.55 21.42
C ALA A 448 24.57 -19.66 21.59
N SER A 449 24.67 -18.58 22.37
CA SER A 449 23.58 -17.60 22.49
C SER A 449 23.33 -16.82 21.20
N HIS A 450 24.36 -16.61 20.38
CA HIS A 450 24.23 -16.00 19.05
C HIS A 450 23.52 -16.92 18.06
N THR A 451 23.74 -18.24 18.14
CA THR A 451 23.09 -19.23 17.27
C THR A 451 21.65 -19.51 17.72
N GLU A 452 21.36 -19.53 19.03
CA GLU A 452 19.99 -19.59 19.55
C GLU A 452 19.19 -18.33 19.19
N GLN A 453 19.80 -17.14 19.32
CA GLN A 453 19.23 -15.89 18.79
C GLN A 453 19.08 -15.89 17.27
N ALA A 454 19.92 -16.62 16.53
CA ALA A 454 19.79 -16.74 15.08
C ALA A 454 18.63 -17.66 14.67
N ALA A 455 18.35 -18.73 15.43
CA ALA A 455 17.28 -19.67 15.14
C ALA A 455 15.88 -19.16 15.56
N TYR A 456 15.80 -18.53 16.73
CA TYR A 456 14.54 -18.14 17.35
C TYR A 456 14.32 -16.63 17.48
N GLY A 457 15.39 -15.84 17.43
CA GLY A 457 15.36 -14.42 17.78
C GLY A 457 15.33 -14.14 19.29
N PRO A 458 15.36 -12.86 19.70
CA PRO A 458 15.23 -12.48 21.10
C PRO A 458 13.87 -12.91 21.66
N SER A 459 13.88 -13.70 22.73
CA SER A 459 12.71 -14.09 23.49
C SER A 459 12.31 -12.97 24.47
N TYR A 460 11.10 -12.43 24.33
CA TYR A 460 10.49 -11.68 25.42
C TYR A 460 9.89 -12.67 26.42
N HIS A 461 10.17 -12.50 27.72
CA HIS A 461 9.44 -13.22 28.76
C HIS A 461 7.98 -12.78 28.71
N THR A 462 7.09 -13.69 28.31
CA THR A 462 5.66 -13.46 28.38
C THR A 462 5.20 -13.58 29.83
N PRO A 463 4.46 -12.59 30.37
CA PRO A 463 3.74 -12.81 31.61
C PRO A 463 2.78 -13.98 31.36
N PHE A 464 2.58 -14.85 32.35
CA PHE A 464 1.64 -16.01 32.36
C PHE A 464 2.18 -17.42 32.05
N VAL A 465 3.47 -17.62 31.75
CA VAL A 465 4.03 -18.99 31.75
C VAL A 465 4.71 -19.24 33.09
N ARG A 466 4.11 -20.09 33.94
CA ARG A 466 4.78 -20.63 35.14
C ARG A 466 5.78 -21.70 34.68
N GLU A 467 7.02 -21.57 35.14
CA GLU A 467 8.09 -22.57 34.97
C GLU A 467 7.72 -23.94 35.54
#